data_AF-A0A1A8FUP5-F1
#
_entry.id   AF-A0A1A8FUP5-F1
#
_cell.length_a   1.000
_cell.length_b   1.000
_cell.length_c   1.000
_cell.angle_alpha   90.00
_cell.angle_beta   90.00
_cell.angle_gamma   90.00
#
_symmetry.space_group_name_H-M   'P 1'
#
loop_
_entity.id
_entity.type
_entity.pdbx_description
1 polymer ?
#
loop_
_entity_poly.entity_id
_entity_poly.type
_entity_poly.pdbx_seq_one_letter_code
_entity_poly.pdbx_strand_id
1 'polypeptide(L)'
;MVMSTDMSCHFQQIKTMRNTLTQTNSVDKVKVLSLMLHAADISHPAKAWPLHYHWTHSLMEEFFRQGDKEVELGLPFSPLCDRKATMIAQSQIGFIDFIVEPTFTVLVDTTEKVIFPLIEEERKAKETGNRRSSLTGSGSVTVESVQRHSSSRQGNTDDGQSNFSLTAIDLPALRLHLSTVITSNKDRWKELSVHELARKEQEEKEDAEVNISTHTQSQACPEHSVPDGPDQDQSQNSDSSTPGDQHDGKSPDLADHVTCNGAEEDDKEPAEA
;
A
#
# COMPACT_ATOMS: atom_id res chain seq x y z
N MET A 1 -0.60 -17.51 10.40
CA MET A 1 -0.87 -16.11 10.77
C MET A 1 0.04 -15.15 10.04
N VAL A 2 1.38 -15.20 10.17
CA VAL A 2 2.27 -14.27 9.43
C VAL A 2 2.07 -14.32 7.93
N MET A 3 2.00 -15.51 7.31
CA MET A 3 1.71 -15.60 5.87
C MET A 3 0.33 -15.04 5.46
N SER A 4 -0.56 -14.78 6.43
CA SER A 4 -1.86 -14.17 6.15
C SER A 4 -1.78 -12.66 6.03
N THR A 5 -0.65 -12.01 6.37
CA THR A 5 -0.44 -10.57 6.15
C THR A 5 -0.03 -10.25 4.71
N ASP A 6 0.21 -11.27 3.88
CA ASP A 6 0.51 -11.09 2.47
C ASP A 6 -0.68 -10.47 1.71
N MET A 7 -0.47 -9.28 1.17
CA MET A 7 -1.45 -8.53 0.39
C MET A 7 -1.88 -9.24 -0.90
N SER A 8 -1.04 -10.11 -1.48
CA SER A 8 -1.45 -10.94 -2.64
C SER A 8 -2.58 -11.91 -2.30
N CYS A 9 -2.69 -12.32 -1.03
CA CYS A 9 -3.74 -13.21 -0.55
C CYS A 9 -4.99 -12.46 -0.06
N HIS A 10 -4.96 -11.13 0.01
CA HIS A 10 -5.97 -10.29 0.67
C HIS A 10 -7.41 -10.61 0.25
N PHE A 11 -7.71 -10.49 -1.05
CA PHE A 11 -9.08 -10.66 -1.54
C PHE A 11 -9.61 -12.08 -1.32
N GLN A 12 -8.75 -13.08 -1.47
CA GLN A 12 -9.13 -14.47 -1.23
C GLN A 12 -9.46 -14.69 0.26
N GLN A 13 -8.66 -14.13 1.17
CA GLN A 13 -8.93 -14.20 2.61
C GLN A 13 -10.27 -13.55 2.97
N ILE A 14 -10.52 -12.32 2.50
CA ILE A 14 -11.78 -11.60 2.77
C ILE A 14 -12.99 -12.36 2.21
N LYS A 15 -12.89 -12.87 0.98
CA LYS A 15 -13.96 -13.68 0.34
C LYS A 15 -14.26 -14.94 1.14
N THR A 16 -13.23 -15.69 1.55
CA THR A 16 -13.39 -16.91 2.35
C THR A 16 -14.02 -16.60 3.71
N MET A 17 -13.61 -15.51 4.38
CA MET A 17 -14.18 -15.12 5.67
C MET A 17 -15.65 -14.70 5.51
N ARG A 18 -16.00 -13.89 4.50
CA ARG A 18 -17.39 -13.52 4.22
C ARG A 18 -18.28 -14.74 3.96
N ASN A 19 -17.79 -15.71 3.20
CA ASN A 19 -18.52 -16.97 2.97
C ASN A 19 -18.68 -17.81 4.25
N THR A 20 -17.72 -17.73 5.18
CA THR A 20 -17.81 -18.43 6.47
C THR A 20 -18.86 -17.78 7.38
N LEU A 21 -19.06 -16.46 7.28
CA LEU A 21 -20.08 -15.75 8.07
C LEU A 21 -21.50 -16.19 7.75
N THR A 22 -21.79 -16.53 6.48
CA THR A 22 -23.13 -16.98 6.04
C THR A 22 -23.45 -18.42 6.44
N GLN A 23 -22.42 -19.22 6.76
CA GLN A 23 -22.60 -20.59 7.21
C GLN A 23 -22.96 -20.64 8.71
N THR A 24 -23.71 -21.67 9.12
CA THR A 24 -24.08 -21.91 10.53
C THR A 24 -22.98 -22.56 11.35
N ASN A 25 -21.91 -23.03 10.68
CA ASN A 25 -20.80 -23.74 11.31
C ASN A 25 -19.94 -22.80 12.18
N SER A 26 -19.27 -23.40 13.16
CA SER A 26 -18.28 -22.71 14.00
C SER A 26 -17.14 -22.17 13.14
N VAL A 27 -16.75 -20.92 13.36
CA VAL A 27 -15.64 -20.29 12.64
C VAL A 27 -14.30 -20.85 13.14
N ASP A 28 -13.41 -21.19 12.21
CA ASP A 28 -12.05 -21.64 12.53
C ASP A 28 -11.26 -20.53 13.24
N LYS A 29 -10.83 -20.80 14.48
CA LYS A 29 -10.09 -19.86 15.33
C LYS A 29 -8.83 -19.33 14.64
N VAL A 30 -8.10 -20.16 13.91
CA VAL A 30 -6.87 -19.73 13.23
C VAL A 30 -7.18 -18.72 12.14
N LYS A 31 -8.28 -18.91 11.40
CA LYS A 31 -8.71 -17.96 10.36
C LYS A 31 -9.16 -16.63 10.96
N VAL A 32 -9.86 -16.65 12.09
CA VAL A 32 -10.24 -15.43 12.82
C VAL A 32 -9.01 -14.66 13.27
N LEU A 33 -8.04 -15.32 13.91
CA LEU A 33 -6.81 -14.67 14.36
C LEU A 33 -5.96 -14.16 13.19
N SER A 34 -5.91 -14.89 12.09
CA SER A 34 -5.29 -14.43 10.84
C SER A 34 -5.96 -13.15 10.30
N LEU A 35 -7.29 -13.10 10.26
CA LEU A 35 -8.02 -11.89 9.84
C LEU A 35 -7.75 -10.72 10.79
N MET A 36 -7.76 -10.96 12.10
CA MET A 36 -7.46 -9.93 13.11
C MET A 36 -6.05 -9.36 12.93
N LEU A 37 -5.05 -10.22 12.71
CA LEU A 37 -3.68 -9.81 12.46
C LEU A 37 -3.57 -9.00 11.17
N HIS A 38 -4.18 -9.48 10.08
CA HIS A 38 -4.19 -8.78 8.79
C HIS A 38 -4.84 -7.39 8.91
N ALA A 39 -6.00 -7.31 9.56
CA ALA A 39 -6.68 -6.03 9.77
C ALA A 39 -5.88 -5.06 10.65
N ALA A 40 -5.13 -5.58 11.63
CA ALA A 40 -4.23 -4.77 12.46
C ALA A 40 -3.08 -4.19 11.63
N ASP A 41 -2.52 -4.96 10.71
CA ASP A 41 -1.43 -4.56 9.81
C ASP A 41 -1.85 -3.36 8.93
N ILE A 42 -3.05 -3.42 8.35
CA ILE A 42 -3.61 -2.34 7.52
C ILE A 42 -4.48 -1.33 8.29
N SER A 43 -4.31 -1.22 9.61
CA SER A 43 -5.25 -0.49 10.48
C SER A 43 -5.08 1.03 10.50
N HIS A 44 -4.05 1.59 9.86
CA HIS A 44 -3.75 3.02 9.98
C HIS A 44 -4.90 3.95 9.54
N PRO A 45 -5.76 3.63 8.54
CA PRO A 45 -6.92 4.47 8.21
C PRO A 45 -8.05 4.41 9.24
N ALA A 46 -8.03 3.44 10.16
CA ALA A 46 -8.94 3.33 11.29
C ALA A 46 -8.37 4.00 12.57
N LYS A 47 -7.38 4.90 12.44
CA LYS A 47 -6.80 5.68 13.55
C LYS A 47 -7.11 7.16 13.41
N ALA A 48 -6.86 7.93 14.47
CA ALA A 48 -6.98 9.38 14.43
C ALA A 48 -6.11 9.96 13.30
N TRP A 49 -6.62 11.00 12.63
CA TRP A 49 -6.01 11.59 11.44
C TRP A 49 -4.50 11.86 11.53
N PRO A 50 -3.94 12.47 12.60
CA PRO A 50 -2.50 12.73 12.64
C PRO A 50 -1.65 11.47 12.51
N LEU A 51 -2.11 10.37 13.11
CA LEU A 51 -1.42 9.09 13.05
C LEU A 51 -1.58 8.44 11.67
N HIS A 52 -2.80 8.46 11.14
CA HIS A 52 -3.07 7.94 9.79
C HIS A 52 -2.21 8.65 8.75
N TYR A 53 -2.24 9.99 8.76
CA TYR A 53 -1.51 10.83 7.81
C TYR A 53 0.01 10.57 7.88
N HIS A 54 0.56 10.48 9.10
CA HIS A 54 1.97 10.15 9.29
C HIS A 54 2.35 8.79 8.70
N TRP A 55 1.56 7.74 8.95
CA TRP A 55 1.81 6.42 8.38
C TRP A 55 1.67 6.39 6.86
N THR A 56 0.68 7.08 6.31
CA THR A 56 0.51 7.21 4.86
C THR A 56 1.76 7.82 4.22
N HIS A 57 2.28 8.93 4.74
CA HIS A 57 3.47 9.56 4.18
C HIS A 57 4.74 8.73 4.37
N SER A 58 4.84 8.00 5.48
CA SER A 58 5.97 7.08 5.71
C SER A 58 5.98 5.94 4.69
N LEU A 59 4.80 5.36 4.38
CA LEU A 59 4.65 4.32 3.36
C LEU A 59 4.92 4.85 1.96
N MET A 60 4.39 6.04 1.63
CA MET A 60 4.63 6.65 0.31
C MET A 60 6.10 6.96 0.08
N GLU A 61 6.83 7.43 1.10
CA GLU A 61 8.27 7.63 0.99
C GLU A 61 9.01 6.32 0.72
N GLU A 62 8.58 5.20 1.31
CA GLU A 62 9.14 3.88 0.99
C GLU A 62 8.92 3.50 -0.48
N PHE A 63 7.71 3.69 -1.00
CA PHE A 63 7.39 3.44 -2.42
C PHE A 63 8.20 4.35 -3.35
N PHE A 64 8.36 5.62 -3.02
CA PHE A 64 9.15 6.55 -3.83
C PHE A 64 10.63 6.17 -3.84
N ARG A 65 11.18 5.72 -2.71
CA ARG A 65 12.56 5.20 -2.66
C ARG A 65 12.73 3.90 -3.44
N GLN A 66 11.68 3.10 -3.57
CA GLN A 66 11.69 1.96 -4.51
C GLN A 66 11.71 2.46 -5.95
N GLY A 67 10.85 3.41 -6.31
CA GLY A 67 10.81 3.99 -7.67
C GLY A 67 12.12 4.63 -8.09
N ASP A 68 12.79 5.36 -7.18
CA ASP A 68 14.11 5.94 -7.45
C ASP A 68 15.14 4.86 -7.82
N LYS A 69 15.11 3.70 -7.15
CA LYS A 69 15.97 2.55 -7.45
C LYS A 69 15.57 1.87 -8.75
N GLU A 70 14.28 1.77 -9.06
CA GLU A 70 13.79 1.21 -10.32
C GLU A 70 14.36 2.01 -11.49
N VAL A 71 14.34 3.34 -11.42
CA VAL A 71 14.95 4.22 -12.42
C VAL A 71 16.46 4.03 -12.52
N GLU A 72 17.17 3.96 -11.38
CA GLU A 72 18.62 3.71 -11.35
C GLU A 72 19.00 2.40 -12.06
N LEU A 73 18.14 1.39 -11.94
CA LEU A 73 18.31 0.08 -12.57
C LEU A 73 17.77 0.01 -14.01
N GLY A 74 17.20 1.09 -14.54
CA GLY A 74 16.57 1.11 -15.88
C GLY A 74 15.28 0.30 -15.97
N LEU A 75 14.59 0.09 -14.84
CA LEU A 75 13.30 -0.59 -14.76
C LEU A 75 12.14 0.43 -14.86
N PRO A 76 10.97 0.01 -15.37
CA PRO A 76 9.77 0.84 -15.29
C PRO A 76 9.33 1.03 -13.84
N PHE A 77 8.70 2.17 -13.55
CA PHE A 77 8.11 2.41 -12.22
C PHE A 77 7.03 1.38 -11.90
N SER A 78 7.10 0.81 -10.71
CA SER A 78 5.99 0.10 -10.10
C SER A 78 4.83 1.07 -9.81
N PRO A 79 3.58 0.56 -9.73
CA PRO A 79 2.45 1.39 -9.33
C PRO A 79 2.73 2.16 -8.04
N LEU A 80 2.35 3.44 -8.02
CA LEU A 80 2.53 4.37 -6.89
C LEU A 80 3.98 4.73 -6.53
N CYS A 81 4.97 4.22 -7.27
CA CYS A 81 6.39 4.43 -6.95
C CYS A 81 6.99 5.68 -7.62
N ASP A 82 6.27 6.33 -8.54
CA ASP A 82 6.70 7.62 -9.12
C ASP A 82 6.21 8.80 -8.26
N ARG A 83 7.16 9.48 -7.59
CA ARG A 83 6.89 10.67 -6.75
C ARG A 83 6.31 11.87 -7.51
N LYS A 84 6.45 11.94 -8.84
CA LYS A 84 5.93 13.05 -9.67
C LYS A 84 4.51 12.76 -10.18
N ALA A 85 4.24 11.51 -10.54
CA ALA A 85 2.96 11.13 -11.11
C ALA A 85 1.90 10.77 -10.05
N THR A 86 2.31 10.22 -8.90
CA THR A 86 1.41 9.62 -7.92
C THR A 86 0.52 10.66 -7.23
N MET A 87 -0.79 10.40 -7.21
CA MET A 87 -1.80 11.19 -6.51
C MET A 87 -2.14 10.53 -5.18
N ILE A 88 -1.47 10.93 -4.10
CA ILE A 88 -1.54 10.25 -2.81
C ILE A 88 -2.98 10.22 -2.29
N ALA A 89 -3.70 11.33 -2.40
CA ALA A 89 -5.05 11.42 -1.83
C ALA A 89 -6.02 10.49 -2.55
N GLN A 90 -5.95 10.42 -3.88
CA GLN A 90 -6.78 9.49 -4.68
C GLN A 90 -6.45 8.03 -4.36
N SER A 91 -5.16 7.70 -4.24
CA SER A 91 -4.73 6.35 -3.85
C SER A 91 -5.24 5.95 -2.46
N GLN A 92 -5.25 6.86 -1.49
CA GLN A 92 -5.77 6.57 -0.14
C GLN A 92 -7.30 6.40 -0.12
N ILE A 93 -8.05 7.18 -0.91
CA ILE A 93 -9.50 6.98 -1.06
C ILE A 93 -9.79 5.58 -1.59
N GLY A 94 -9.11 5.18 -2.67
CA GLY A 94 -9.25 3.84 -3.24
C GLY A 94 -8.85 2.74 -2.27
N PHE A 95 -7.74 2.92 -1.53
CA PHE A 95 -7.32 1.96 -0.51
C PHE A 95 -8.37 1.79 0.60
N ILE A 96 -8.98 2.88 1.05
CA ILE A 96 -10.03 2.82 2.07
C ILE A 96 -11.26 2.09 1.53
N ASP A 97 -11.76 2.48 0.36
CA ASP A 97 -13.00 1.94 -0.21
C ASP A 97 -12.87 0.45 -0.58
N PHE A 98 -11.74 0.03 -1.16
CA PHE A 98 -11.60 -1.31 -1.73
C PHE A 98 -10.90 -2.32 -0.81
N ILE A 99 -10.12 -1.87 0.17
CA ILE A 99 -9.33 -2.75 1.04
C ILE A 99 -9.76 -2.61 2.50
N VAL A 100 -9.72 -1.40 3.05
CA VAL A 100 -9.90 -1.21 4.50
C VAL A 100 -11.35 -1.38 4.94
N GLU A 101 -12.31 -0.70 4.30
CA GLU A 101 -13.72 -0.80 4.67
C GLU A 101 -14.25 -2.25 4.58
N PRO A 102 -14.00 -3.01 3.49
CA PRO A 102 -14.41 -4.41 3.42
C PRO A 102 -13.77 -5.28 4.51
N THR A 103 -12.51 -5.03 4.86
CA THR A 103 -11.79 -5.79 5.90
C THR A 103 -12.39 -5.55 7.27
N PHE A 104 -12.56 -4.29 7.65
CA PHE A 104 -13.08 -3.93 8.97
C PHE A 104 -14.54 -4.34 9.15
N THR A 105 -15.34 -4.30 8.08
CA THR A 105 -16.70 -4.85 8.09
C THR A 105 -16.69 -6.34 8.41
N VAL A 106 -15.92 -7.13 7.66
CA VAL A 106 -15.84 -8.59 7.88
C VAL A 106 -15.25 -8.92 9.26
N LEU A 107 -14.30 -8.12 9.74
CA LEU A 107 -13.71 -8.26 11.07
C LEU A 107 -14.76 -8.08 12.17
N VAL A 108 -15.55 -7.00 12.12
CA VAL A 108 -16.59 -6.72 13.12
C VAL A 108 -17.64 -7.83 13.10
N ASP A 109 -18.12 -8.22 11.93
CA ASP A 109 -19.13 -9.27 11.80
C ASP A 109 -18.62 -10.63 12.30
N THR A 110 -17.34 -10.95 12.04
CA THR A 110 -16.69 -12.15 12.58
C THR A 110 -16.58 -12.09 14.10
N THR A 111 -16.22 -10.91 14.63
CA THR A 111 -16.09 -10.69 16.06
C THR A 111 -17.44 -10.85 16.75
N GLU A 112 -18.51 -10.29 16.19
CA GLU A 112 -19.89 -10.49 16.66
C GLU A 112 -20.29 -11.95 16.68
N LYS A 113 -20.08 -12.68 15.57
CA LYS A 113 -20.42 -14.11 15.47
C LYS A 113 -19.68 -14.97 16.50
N VAL A 114 -18.43 -14.62 16.83
CA VAL A 114 -17.59 -15.38 17.78
C VAL A 114 -17.87 -15.00 19.23
N ILE A 115 -18.05 -13.70 19.54
CA ILE A 115 -18.19 -13.21 20.91
C ILE A 115 -19.63 -13.35 21.42
N PHE A 116 -20.64 -13.20 20.55
CA PHE A 116 -22.05 -13.23 20.96
C PHE A 116 -22.45 -14.51 21.74
N PRO A 117 -22.11 -15.74 21.30
CA PRO A 117 -22.40 -16.94 22.07
C PRO A 117 -21.73 -16.98 23.45
N LEU A 118 -20.52 -16.41 23.56
CA LEU A 118 -19.75 -16.35 24.80
C LEU A 118 -20.37 -15.36 25.80
N ILE A 119 -20.89 -14.23 25.32
CA ILE A 119 -21.63 -13.26 26.14
C ILE A 119 -22.90 -13.90 26.70
N GLU A 120 -23.66 -14.62 25.86
CA GLU A 120 -24.89 -15.27 26.30
C GLU A 120 -24.61 -16.42 27.28
N GLU A 121 -23.52 -17.15 27.12
CA GLU A 121 -23.08 -18.18 28.08
C GLU A 121 -22.70 -17.56 29.43
N GLU A 122 -21.94 -16.45 29.44
CA GLU A 122 -21.59 -15.73 30.67
C GLU A 122 -22.83 -15.16 31.36
N ARG A 123 -23.77 -14.58 30.59
CA ARG A 123 -25.02 -14.03 31.11
C ARG A 123 -25.86 -15.11 31.80
N LYS A 124 -26.07 -16.24 31.13
CA LYS A 124 -26.80 -17.39 31.70
C LYS A 124 -26.12 -17.95 32.95
N ALA A 125 -24.78 -18.02 32.97
CA ALA A 125 -24.03 -18.50 34.14
C ALA A 125 -24.22 -17.57 35.37
N LYS A 126 -24.29 -16.25 35.14
CA LYS A 126 -24.59 -15.26 36.20
C LYS A 126 -26.04 -15.38 36.69
N GLU A 127 -27.00 -15.59 35.79
CA GLU A 127 -28.43 -15.73 36.12
C GLU A 127 -28.75 -17.04 36.87
N THR A 128 -28.07 -18.15 36.54
CA THR A 128 -28.28 -19.45 37.20
C THR A 128 -27.59 -19.60 38.55
N GLY A 129 -26.89 -18.57 39.04
CA GLY A 129 -26.24 -18.60 40.35
C GLY A 129 -25.09 -19.61 40.45
N ASN A 130 -24.64 -20.15 39.32
CA ASN A 130 -23.46 -21.01 39.25
C ASN A 130 -22.22 -20.14 39.48
N ARG A 131 -21.91 -19.84 40.74
CA ARG A 131 -20.60 -19.35 41.16
C ARG A 131 -19.59 -20.45 40.87
N ARG A 132 -19.17 -20.55 39.61
CA ARG A 132 -17.95 -21.25 39.25
C ARG A 132 -16.84 -20.39 39.83
N SER A 133 -16.37 -20.76 41.02
CA SER A 133 -15.14 -20.21 41.59
C SER A 133 -14.08 -20.16 40.50
N SER A 134 -13.50 -18.98 40.35
CA SER A 134 -12.27 -18.64 39.64
C SER A 134 -11.67 -19.72 38.75
N LEU A 135 -11.59 -19.43 37.44
CA LEU A 135 -10.68 -20.11 36.52
C LEU A 135 -9.23 -19.73 36.85
N THR A 136 -8.73 -20.25 37.97
CA THR A 136 -7.30 -20.46 38.23
C THR A 136 -7.15 -21.93 38.58
N GLY A 137 -6.83 -22.77 37.59
CA GLY A 137 -6.75 -24.20 37.82
C GLY A 137 -6.52 -25.04 36.57
N SER A 138 -5.24 -25.30 36.29
CA SER A 138 -4.74 -26.53 35.67
C SER A 138 -4.82 -26.67 34.14
N GLY A 139 -3.90 -25.99 33.45
CA GLY A 139 -3.32 -26.46 32.19
C GLY A 139 -1.90 -26.96 32.45
N SER A 140 -1.76 -28.27 32.67
CA SER A 140 -0.49 -28.96 32.78
C SER A 140 0.32 -28.82 31.49
N VAL A 141 1.37 -28.01 31.51
CA VAL A 141 2.56 -28.22 30.70
C VAL A 141 3.71 -28.33 31.69
N THR A 142 4.17 -29.55 31.93
CA THR A 142 5.37 -29.83 32.70
C THR A 142 6.56 -29.26 31.93
N VAL A 143 7.13 -28.16 32.42
CA VAL A 143 8.52 -27.81 32.14
C VAL A 143 9.28 -27.89 33.45
N GLU A 144 10.37 -28.65 33.36
CA GLU A 144 11.18 -29.21 34.42
C GLU A 144 11.85 -28.14 35.29
N SER A 145 11.54 -28.24 36.59
CA SER A 145 12.37 -27.98 37.78
C SER A 145 13.66 -27.16 37.62
N VAL A 146 13.64 -25.90 38.07
CA VAL A 146 14.80 -25.30 38.77
C VAL A 146 14.35 -24.79 40.13
N GLN A 147 14.80 -25.52 41.14
CA GLN A 147 14.62 -25.29 42.56
C GLN A 147 15.29 -23.99 43.01
N ARG A 148 14.53 -23.04 43.58
CA ARG A 148 15.09 -22.03 44.50
C ARG A 148 14.17 -21.83 45.71
N HIS A 149 14.83 -21.83 46.86
CA HIS A 149 14.29 -21.86 48.22
C HIS A 149 13.73 -20.52 48.70
N SER A 150 12.74 -20.61 49.61
CA SER A 150 12.43 -19.72 50.76
C SER A 150 12.09 -18.24 50.45
N SER A 151 11.03 -17.63 50.97
CA SER A 151 10.61 -17.59 52.37
C SER A 151 9.28 -16.81 52.47
N SER A 152 8.52 -17.10 53.53
CA SER A 152 7.34 -16.39 54.01
C SER A 152 7.44 -14.86 53.86
N ARG A 153 6.50 -14.28 53.09
CA ARG A 153 6.05 -12.89 53.26
C ARG A 153 4.55 -12.82 53.09
N GLN A 154 3.89 -12.61 54.23
CA GLN A 154 2.56 -12.03 54.34
C GLN A 154 2.59 -10.67 53.61
N GLY A 155 2.01 -10.61 52.42
CA GLY A 155 1.88 -9.41 51.62
C GLY A 155 0.44 -9.36 51.12
N ASN A 156 -0.30 -8.38 51.58
CA ASN A 156 -1.65 -8.07 51.13
C ASN A 156 -1.54 -7.60 49.67
N THR A 157 -1.58 -8.53 48.71
CA THR A 157 -1.68 -8.18 47.30
C THR A 157 -3.15 -7.93 47.01
N ASP A 158 -3.49 -6.64 46.92
CA ASP A 158 -4.55 -6.13 46.07
C ASP A 158 -4.27 -6.66 44.66
N ASP A 159 -4.74 -7.87 44.41
CA ASP A 159 -4.63 -8.54 43.13
C ASP A 159 -5.63 -7.78 42.24
N GLY A 160 -5.11 -6.79 41.52
CA GLY A 160 -5.83 -5.99 40.54
C GLY A 160 -6.29 -6.85 39.36
N GLN A 161 -7.12 -7.85 39.64
CA GLN A 161 -7.94 -8.54 38.66
C GLN A 161 -8.89 -7.49 38.09
N SER A 162 -8.44 -6.83 37.04
CA SER A 162 -9.31 -6.18 36.07
C SER A 162 -10.25 -7.27 35.57
N ASN A 163 -11.42 -7.35 36.20
CA ASN A 163 -12.48 -8.28 35.84
C ASN A 163 -12.98 -7.88 34.44
N PHE A 164 -12.35 -8.41 33.39
CA PHE A 164 -12.79 -8.24 32.01
C PHE A 164 -14.09 -9.05 31.83
N SER A 165 -15.23 -8.40 32.06
CA SER A 165 -16.56 -8.98 31.80
C SER A 165 -16.85 -8.91 30.31
N LEU A 166 -17.17 -10.03 29.65
CA LEU A 166 -17.49 -10.03 28.22
C LEU A 166 -18.78 -9.26 27.95
N THR A 167 -19.69 -9.22 28.92
CA THR A 167 -20.90 -8.40 28.88
C THR A 167 -20.65 -6.89 28.84
N ALA A 168 -19.42 -6.42 29.11
CA ALA A 168 -19.07 -5.00 29.01
C ALA A 168 -18.66 -4.59 27.59
N ILE A 169 -18.52 -5.54 26.67
CA ILE A 169 -18.12 -5.27 25.28
C ILE A 169 -19.34 -4.79 24.49
N ASP A 170 -19.33 -3.51 24.11
CA ASP A 170 -20.33 -2.91 23.22
C ASP A 170 -19.87 -2.99 21.75
N LEU A 171 -20.25 -4.09 21.08
CA LEU A 171 -19.92 -4.32 19.67
C LEU A 171 -20.58 -3.31 18.73
N PRO A 172 -21.85 -2.89 18.92
CA PRO A 172 -22.44 -1.77 18.18
C PRO A 172 -21.63 -0.47 18.30
N ALA A 173 -21.18 -0.08 19.50
CA ALA A 173 -20.36 1.10 19.68
C ALA A 173 -19.00 0.97 18.99
N LEU A 174 -18.38 -0.21 19.03
CA LEU A 174 -17.14 -0.49 18.29
C LEU A 174 -17.32 -0.32 16.78
N ARG A 175 -18.39 -0.89 16.21
CA ARG A 175 -18.74 -0.75 14.78
C ARG A 175 -18.89 0.72 14.40
N LEU A 176 -19.66 1.46 15.20
CA LEU A 176 -19.91 2.89 14.97
C LEU A 176 -18.60 3.68 15.02
N HIS A 177 -17.76 3.44 16.03
CA HIS A 177 -16.50 4.14 16.19
C HIS A 177 -15.58 3.92 14.98
N LEU A 178 -15.35 2.66 14.59
CA LEU A 178 -14.49 2.32 13.45
C LEU A 178 -15.02 2.92 12.14
N SER A 179 -16.32 2.78 11.86
CA SER A 179 -16.94 3.36 10.67
C SER A 179 -16.82 4.89 10.65
N THR A 180 -17.02 5.55 11.79
CA THR A 180 -16.89 7.01 11.91
C THR A 180 -15.47 7.48 11.62
N VAL A 181 -14.46 6.83 12.20
CA VAL A 181 -13.05 7.20 12.01
C VAL A 181 -12.63 6.99 10.55
N ILE A 182 -12.96 5.83 9.97
CA ILE A 182 -12.61 5.50 8.58
C ILE A 182 -13.29 6.49 7.61
N THR A 183 -14.58 6.76 7.80
CA THR A 183 -15.32 7.71 6.97
C THR A 183 -14.74 9.13 7.09
N SER A 184 -14.47 9.59 8.32
CA SER A 184 -13.89 10.92 8.54
C SER A 184 -12.52 11.07 7.88
N ASN A 185 -11.68 10.04 7.94
CA ASN A 185 -10.38 10.05 7.28
C ASN A 185 -10.51 10.03 5.75
N LYS A 186 -11.46 9.25 5.21
CA LYS A 186 -11.76 9.24 3.77
C LYS A 186 -12.19 10.63 3.27
N ASP A 187 -13.05 11.32 4.02
CA ASP A 187 -13.53 12.64 3.64
C ASP A 187 -12.42 13.68 3.65
N ARG A 188 -11.48 13.60 4.61
CA ARG A 188 -10.26 14.43 4.60
C ARG A 188 -9.40 14.18 3.36
N TRP A 189 -9.25 12.92 2.94
CA TRP A 189 -8.54 12.63 1.70
C TRP A 189 -9.28 13.15 0.46
N LYS A 190 -10.61 13.10 0.42
CA LYS A 190 -11.37 13.72 -0.67
C LYS A 190 -11.12 15.22 -0.78
N GLU A 191 -11.11 15.93 0.35
CA GLU A 191 -10.75 17.35 0.39
C GLU A 191 -9.32 17.58 -0.14
N LEU A 192 -8.35 16.83 0.38
CA LEU A 192 -6.96 16.91 -0.07
C LEU A 192 -6.79 16.57 -1.55
N SER A 193 -7.60 15.66 -2.09
CA SER A 193 -7.51 15.26 -3.49
C SER A 193 -7.88 16.40 -4.45
N VAL A 194 -8.81 17.27 -4.05
CA VAL A 194 -9.18 18.47 -4.82
C VAL A 194 -8.00 19.45 -4.84
N HIS A 195 -7.36 19.66 -3.68
CA HIS A 195 -6.17 20.50 -3.59
C HIS A 195 -4.97 19.94 -4.37
N GLU A 196 -4.78 18.62 -4.32
CA GLU A 196 -3.69 17.93 -5.03
C GLU A 196 -3.87 18.05 -6.56
N LEU A 197 -5.10 17.89 -7.06
CA LEU A 197 -5.44 18.08 -8.48
C LEU A 197 -5.21 19.54 -8.91
N ALA A 198 -5.71 20.50 -8.14
CA ALA A 198 -5.54 21.92 -8.46
C ALA A 198 -4.06 22.34 -8.50
N ARG A 199 -3.24 21.84 -7.58
CA ARG A 199 -1.79 22.08 -7.58
C ARG A 199 -1.14 21.49 -8.83
N LYS A 200 -1.49 20.25 -9.20
CA LYS A 200 -0.91 19.58 -10.37
C LYS A 200 -1.27 20.29 -11.67
N GLU A 201 -2.52 20.76 -11.80
CA GLU A 201 -2.95 21.58 -12.94
C GLU A 201 -2.21 22.93 -13.03
N GLN A 202 -1.83 23.52 -11.89
CA GLN A 202 -1.03 24.75 -11.88
C GLN A 202 0.42 24.47 -12.32
N GLU A 203 1.03 23.42 -11.79
CA GLU A 203 2.39 23.00 -12.16
C GLU A 203 2.49 22.69 -13.67
N GLU A 204 1.50 21.98 -14.23
CA GLU A 204 1.45 21.69 -15.67
C GLU A 204 1.28 22.96 -16.54
N LYS A 205 0.53 23.96 -16.06
CA LYS A 205 0.37 25.25 -16.74
C LYS A 205 1.66 26.07 -16.70
N GLU A 206 2.33 26.11 -15.55
CA GLU A 206 3.61 26.79 -15.38
C GLU A 206 4.69 26.16 -16.27
N ASP A 207 4.80 24.83 -16.29
CA ASP A 207 5.74 24.11 -17.16
C ASP A 207 5.46 24.35 -18.65
N ALA A 208 4.18 24.46 -19.05
CA ALA A 208 3.79 24.79 -20.41
C ALA A 208 4.19 26.24 -20.80
N GLU A 209 3.97 27.21 -19.90
CA GLU A 209 4.35 28.61 -20.12
C GLU A 209 5.88 28.79 -20.19
N VAL A 210 6.64 28.12 -19.31
CA VAL A 210 8.11 28.14 -19.35
C VAL A 210 8.58 27.58 -20.69
N ASN A 211 8.08 26.42 -21.12
CA ASN A 211 8.48 25.82 -22.40
C ASN A 211 8.22 26.74 -23.61
N ILE A 212 7.07 27.43 -23.66
CA ILE A 212 6.74 28.40 -24.73
C ILE A 212 7.71 29.59 -24.74
N SER A 213 8.10 30.09 -23.56
CA SER A 213 9.01 31.23 -23.44
C SER A 213 10.45 30.90 -23.90
N THR A 214 10.97 29.71 -23.58
CA THR A 214 12.28 29.22 -24.06
C THR A 214 12.31 29.03 -25.58
N HIS A 215 11.20 28.58 -26.17
CA HIS A 215 11.12 28.36 -27.61
C HIS A 215 11.08 29.68 -28.40
N THR A 216 10.47 30.72 -27.82
CA THR A 216 10.37 32.07 -28.43
C THR A 216 11.70 32.82 -28.39
N GLN A 217 12.53 32.64 -27.33
CA GLN A 217 13.86 33.28 -27.24
C GLN A 217 14.91 32.65 -28.17
N SER A 218 14.80 31.35 -28.48
CA SER A 218 15.74 30.66 -29.36
C SER A 218 15.56 31.01 -30.85
N GLN A 219 14.46 31.69 -31.22
CA GLN A 219 14.14 32.07 -32.60
C GLN A 219 14.49 33.54 -32.94
N ALA A 220 15.08 34.30 -32.00
CA ALA A 220 15.44 35.71 -32.17
C ALA A 220 16.98 35.92 -32.20
N CYS A 221 17.67 35.31 -33.16
CA CYS A 221 18.99 35.77 -33.61
C CYS A 221 18.86 36.31 -35.04
N PRO A 222 19.05 37.61 -35.31
CA PRO A 222 19.04 38.11 -36.68
C PRO A 222 20.39 37.78 -37.34
N GLU A 223 20.34 36.97 -38.41
CA GLU A 223 21.46 36.76 -39.33
C GLU A 223 21.86 38.10 -39.95
N HIS A 224 23.08 38.57 -39.67
CA HIS A 224 23.65 39.72 -40.36
C HIS A 224 24.39 39.23 -41.60
N SER A 225 23.72 39.30 -42.75
CA SER A 225 24.30 39.05 -44.07
C SER A 225 25.31 40.15 -44.44
N VAL A 226 26.52 39.76 -44.84
CA VAL A 226 27.51 40.64 -45.51
C VAL A 226 27.62 40.17 -46.97
N PRO A 227 27.57 41.07 -47.98
CA PRO A 227 27.54 40.68 -49.38
C PRO A 227 28.95 40.54 -49.99
N ASP A 228 29.00 39.66 -51.00
CA ASP A 228 30.12 39.32 -51.88
C ASP A 228 30.79 40.49 -52.61
N GLY A 229 32.08 40.29 -52.90
CA GLY A 229 32.86 41.02 -53.91
C GLY A 229 34.07 40.18 -54.35
N PRO A 230 34.21 39.83 -55.65
CA PRO A 230 35.19 38.87 -56.15
C PRO A 230 36.47 39.55 -56.67
N ASP A 231 37.61 38.85 -56.59
CA ASP A 231 38.59 38.92 -57.68
C ASP A 231 39.54 37.71 -57.72
N GLN A 232 39.83 37.32 -58.96
CA GLN A 232 40.63 36.20 -59.46
C GLN A 232 42.13 36.38 -59.08
N ASP A 233 43.01 35.38 -59.05
CA ASP A 233 43.39 34.56 -60.20
C ASP A 233 44.42 33.46 -59.83
N GLN A 234 44.34 32.33 -60.55
CA GLN A 234 45.40 31.42 -61.08
C GLN A 234 46.77 31.30 -60.35
N SER A 235 47.45 30.15 -60.23
CA SER A 235 47.46 28.89 -60.98
C SER A 235 48.52 27.93 -60.39
N GLN A 236 48.30 26.63 -60.59
CA GLN A 236 49.26 25.59 -60.98
C GLN A 236 50.40 25.11 -60.05
N ASN A 237 50.34 23.79 -59.83
CA ASN A 237 51.38 22.77 -60.14
C ASN A 237 52.03 21.98 -58.98
N SER A 238 51.69 20.68 -59.01
CA SER A 238 52.53 19.47 -58.98
C SER A 238 53.23 18.97 -57.71
N ASP A 239 52.97 17.68 -57.50
CA ASP A 239 53.90 16.60 -57.13
C ASP A 239 54.13 16.19 -55.66
N SER A 240 53.55 15.01 -55.38
CA SER A 240 54.25 13.77 -54.99
C SER A 240 54.22 13.31 -53.52
N SER A 241 53.93 12.01 -53.40
CA SER A 241 54.47 11.03 -52.45
C SER A 241 53.85 10.89 -51.03
N THR A 242 53.21 9.74 -50.82
CA THR A 242 52.87 9.00 -49.56
C THR A 242 54.12 8.59 -48.74
N PRO A 243 54.05 7.87 -47.58
CA PRO A 243 52.93 7.55 -46.65
C PRO A 243 53.27 7.63 -45.13
N GLY A 244 52.25 7.42 -44.28
CA GLY A 244 52.34 7.11 -42.83
C GLY A 244 51.55 8.12 -41.99
N ASP A 245 50.76 7.79 -40.97
CA ASP A 245 50.62 6.56 -40.20
C ASP A 245 49.29 6.61 -39.39
N GLN A 246 48.82 5.42 -39.01
CA GLN A 246 47.79 5.01 -38.03
C GLN A 246 46.99 6.06 -37.22
N HIS A 247 45.65 5.94 -37.20
CA HIS A 247 44.89 5.30 -36.09
C HIS A 247 43.35 5.44 -36.24
N ASP A 248 42.69 4.28 -36.13
CA ASP A 248 41.39 3.95 -35.52
C ASP A 248 40.10 4.74 -35.78
N GLY A 249 39.10 3.96 -36.23
CA GLY A 249 37.91 3.73 -35.40
C GLY A 249 36.59 4.32 -35.88
N LYS A 250 35.96 3.71 -36.89
CA LYS A 250 34.54 3.90 -37.18
C LYS A 250 33.86 2.54 -37.42
N SER A 251 32.86 2.23 -36.59
CA SER A 251 31.78 1.24 -36.81
C SER A 251 31.07 1.51 -38.16
N PRO A 252 30.24 0.60 -38.76
CA PRO A 252 29.22 -0.20 -38.06
C PRO A 252 28.79 -1.57 -38.70
N ASP A 253 27.85 -2.19 -38.01
CA ASP A 253 26.65 -2.92 -38.51
C ASP A 253 26.66 -4.41 -38.85
N LEU A 254 25.52 -5.02 -38.49
CA LEU A 254 24.86 -6.28 -38.88
C LEU A 254 24.43 -7.08 -37.63
N ALA A 255 23.25 -6.79 -37.09
CA ALA A 255 21.95 -7.33 -37.49
C ALA A 255 21.78 -8.80 -37.07
N ASP A 256 20.93 -9.03 -36.06
CA ASP A 256 20.14 -10.25 -35.99
C ASP A 256 18.71 -9.94 -35.52
N HIS A 257 17.80 -10.41 -36.34
CA HIS A 257 16.36 -10.17 -36.35
C HIS A 257 15.71 -11.41 -35.76
N VAL A 258 15.03 -11.30 -34.61
CA VAL A 258 14.07 -12.33 -34.17
C VAL A 258 12.76 -11.66 -33.82
N THR A 259 11.83 -11.77 -34.76
CA THR A 259 10.42 -11.46 -34.65
C THR A 259 9.72 -12.58 -33.86
N CYS A 260 8.86 -12.23 -32.91
CA CYS A 260 7.74 -13.10 -32.55
C CYS A 260 6.52 -12.24 -32.22
N ASN A 261 5.63 -12.15 -33.21
CA ASN A 261 4.25 -11.70 -33.03
C ASN A 261 3.43 -12.85 -32.42
N GLY A 262 2.53 -12.53 -31.49
CA GLY A 262 1.48 -13.41 -31.00
C GLY A 262 0.32 -12.57 -30.53
N ALA A 263 -0.74 -12.56 -31.33
CA ALA A 263 -1.89 -11.67 -31.28
C ALA A 263 -2.93 -12.08 -30.22
N GLU A 264 -3.73 -11.08 -29.86
CA GLU A 264 -5.01 -11.15 -29.17
C GLU A 264 -6.01 -12.04 -29.93
N GLU A 265 -6.79 -12.86 -29.21
CA GLU A 265 -8.13 -13.25 -29.63
C GLU A 265 -9.08 -13.18 -28.43
N ASP A 266 -10.02 -12.25 -28.53
CA ASP A 266 -11.31 -12.21 -27.85
C ASP A 266 -12.04 -13.54 -28.05
N ASP A 267 -12.63 -14.09 -26.99
CA ASP A 267 -13.75 -14.99 -27.17
C ASP A 267 -14.88 -14.75 -26.17
N LYS A 268 -16.08 -14.77 -26.73
CA LYS A 268 -17.31 -14.14 -26.27
C LYS A 268 -18.27 -15.26 -25.87
N GLU A 269 -18.51 -15.45 -24.59
CA GLU A 269 -19.46 -16.48 -24.12
C GLU A 269 -20.90 -15.94 -24.15
N PRO A 270 -21.88 -16.67 -24.73
CA PRO A 270 -23.27 -16.24 -24.77
C PRO A 270 -24.06 -16.74 -23.55
N ALA A 271 -25.05 -15.94 -23.17
CA ALA A 271 -26.13 -16.32 -22.27
C ALA A 271 -27.09 -17.31 -22.92
N GLU A 272 -27.64 -18.27 -22.15
CA GLU A 272 -29.08 -18.47 -21.96
C GLU A 272 -29.41 -19.63 -20.99
N ALA A 273 -30.52 -19.42 -20.27
CA ALA A 273 -31.43 -20.38 -19.59
C ALA A 273 -30.96 -21.17 -18.36
#